data_AF-A0A412Z2M2-F1
#
_entry.id   AF-A0A412Z2M2-F1
#
_cell.length_a   1.000
_cell.length_b   1.000
_cell.length_c   1.000
_cell.angle_alpha   90.00
_cell.angle_beta   90.00
_cell.angle_gamma   90.00
#
_symmetry.space_group_name_H-M   'P 1'
#
loop_
_entity.id
_entity.type
_entity.pdbx_description
1 polymer ?
#
loop_
_entity_poly.entity_id
_entity_poly.type
_entity_poly.pdbx_seq_one_letter_code
_entity_poly.pdbx_strand_id
1 'polypeptide(L)'
;MKIAVILTRFLKDYVESYFNSLSLDCELSYYIYNDFAHAGELYLDLEKSYDGFLVSGPVPRAAICRRVPVLTKPIVSFGSNALCYYETFFQVQFKEQDFYLERGYFDLLEWLPETVPLHQYLERGQFNQLIYKVYQNTSTYSLEQLCEMEKKIKLKHIRLWNEKKIQYSVTRFSNIIQDLLDAGVNTYFVYPKYEILQESVTLLLQEIHLKTIVQNQNAITALNQQFSDGASVMAPQLSKDPDASAPLTSRSRQLSQKAGISVSYADRLLTALSAMDRDCITSQALAAALHITPRSANRLLGRLSATGIFLELERQPSFTRGRPEKIYQFHPELIS
;
A
#
# COMPACT_ATOMS: atom_id res chain seq x y z
N MET A 1 -4.58 13.89 -14.73
CA MET A 1 -4.39 12.46 -14.42
C MET A 1 -5.75 11.79 -14.44
N LYS A 2 -5.88 10.67 -15.16
CA LYS A 2 -7.14 9.91 -15.29
C LYS A 2 -7.06 8.62 -14.49
N ILE A 3 -8.04 8.38 -13.63
CA ILE A 3 -8.14 7.17 -12.81
C ILE A 3 -9.42 6.42 -13.13
N ALA A 4 -9.29 5.13 -13.42
CA ALA A 4 -10.43 4.24 -13.58
C ALA A 4 -10.78 3.59 -12.24
N VAL A 5 -12.04 3.68 -11.84
CA VAL A 5 -12.60 2.99 -10.67
C VAL A 5 -13.38 1.78 -11.17
N ILE A 6 -12.83 0.59 -10.99
CA ILE A 6 -13.45 -0.69 -11.35
C ILE A 6 -14.19 -1.23 -10.13
N LEU A 7 -15.52 -1.25 -10.19
CA LEU A 7 -16.38 -1.62 -9.07
C LEU A 7 -17.65 -2.34 -9.52
N THR A 8 -18.46 -2.80 -8.57
CA THR A 8 -19.76 -3.39 -8.87
C THR A 8 -20.85 -2.32 -8.91
N ARG A 9 -21.97 -2.64 -9.59
CA ARG A 9 -23.14 -1.74 -9.63
C ARG A 9 -23.61 -1.35 -8.23
N PHE A 10 -23.60 -2.31 -7.30
CA PHE A 10 -24.03 -2.11 -5.91
C PHE A 10 -23.21 -1.02 -5.18
N LEU A 11 -21.91 -0.93 -5.43
CA LEU A 11 -21.03 0.03 -4.76
C LEU A 11 -20.93 1.38 -5.48
N LYS A 12 -21.42 1.48 -6.72
CA LYS A 12 -21.17 2.64 -7.60
C LYS A 12 -21.53 3.95 -6.92
N ASP A 13 -22.80 4.11 -6.56
CA ASP A 13 -23.30 5.39 -6.08
C ASP A 13 -22.74 5.74 -4.69
N TYR A 14 -22.48 4.73 -3.85
CA TYR A 14 -21.82 4.91 -2.56
C TYR A 14 -20.40 5.49 -2.70
N VAL A 15 -19.59 4.88 -3.57
CA VAL A 15 -18.20 5.29 -3.79
C VAL A 15 -18.12 6.61 -4.55
N GLU A 16 -18.95 6.78 -5.58
CA GLU A 16 -18.99 7.99 -6.39
C GLU A 16 -19.45 9.21 -5.59
N SER A 17 -20.51 9.07 -4.78
CA SER A 17 -20.97 10.15 -3.89
C SER A 17 -19.86 10.61 -2.94
N TYR A 18 -19.07 9.68 -2.40
CA TYR A 18 -17.97 10.03 -1.52
C TYR A 18 -16.82 10.70 -2.26
N PHE A 19 -16.35 10.14 -3.38
CA PHE A 19 -15.25 10.74 -4.14
C PHE A 19 -15.61 12.10 -4.72
N ASN A 20 -16.85 12.33 -5.14
CA ASN A 20 -17.32 13.65 -5.58
C ASN A 20 -17.35 14.69 -4.46
N SER A 21 -17.38 14.26 -3.19
CA SER A 21 -17.27 15.17 -2.04
C SER A 21 -15.83 15.58 -1.73
N LEU A 22 -14.84 14.88 -2.30
CA LEU A 22 -13.42 15.18 -2.11
C LEU A 22 -12.93 16.15 -3.19
N SER A 23 -12.05 17.07 -2.80
CA SER A 23 -11.30 17.88 -3.76
C SER A 23 -10.06 17.10 -4.23
N LEU A 24 -10.20 16.36 -5.32
CA LEU A 24 -9.15 15.52 -5.88
C LEU A 24 -8.54 16.15 -7.14
N ASP A 25 -7.22 16.16 -7.24
CA ASP A 25 -6.49 16.59 -8.44
C ASP A 25 -6.40 15.46 -9.49
N CYS A 26 -7.55 14.86 -9.82
CA CYS A 26 -7.66 13.79 -10.82
C CYS A 26 -9.08 13.68 -11.39
N GLU A 27 -9.18 13.12 -12.59
CA GLU A 27 -10.45 12.76 -13.22
C GLU A 27 -10.77 11.30 -12.92
N LEU A 28 -11.91 11.04 -12.30
CA LEU A 28 -12.40 9.69 -11.98
C LEU A 28 -13.45 9.24 -13.00
N SER A 29 -13.30 8.02 -13.50
CA SER A 29 -14.30 7.36 -14.34
C SER A 29 -14.67 6.00 -13.75
N TYR A 30 -15.96 5.67 -13.71
CA TYR A 30 -16.48 4.48 -13.03
C TYR A 30 -16.88 3.38 -14.02
N TYR A 31 -16.37 2.17 -13.81
CA TYR A 31 -16.58 1.02 -14.68
C TYR A 31 -17.10 -0.18 -13.89
N ILE A 32 -18.18 -0.78 -14.40
CA ILE A 32 -18.91 -1.84 -13.71
C ILE A 32 -18.46 -3.21 -14.20
N TYR A 33 -17.89 -4.01 -13.30
CA TYR A 33 -17.67 -5.43 -13.56
C TYR A 33 -18.86 -6.28 -13.06
N ASN A 34 -19.05 -7.44 -13.69
CA ASN A 34 -20.17 -8.35 -13.39
C ASN A 34 -19.70 -9.59 -12.62
N ASP A 35 -18.51 -10.06 -12.91
CA ASP A 35 -17.82 -11.14 -12.20
C ASP A 35 -16.31 -10.85 -12.17
N PHE A 36 -15.56 -11.72 -11.48
CA PHE A 36 -14.11 -11.53 -11.34
C PHE A 36 -13.32 -11.70 -12.66
N ALA A 37 -13.82 -12.47 -13.63
CA ALA A 37 -13.19 -12.57 -14.94
C ALA A 37 -13.35 -11.27 -15.73
N HIS A 38 -14.56 -10.69 -15.74
CA HIS A 38 -14.86 -9.43 -16.39
C HIS A 38 -14.04 -8.27 -15.81
N ALA A 39 -13.73 -8.27 -14.51
CA ALA A 39 -12.85 -7.27 -13.92
C ALA A 39 -11.46 -7.25 -14.59
N GLY A 40 -10.92 -8.43 -14.95
CA GLY A 40 -9.66 -8.56 -15.67
C GLY A 40 -9.72 -8.05 -17.12
N GLU A 41 -10.80 -8.37 -17.85
CA GLU A 41 -11.00 -7.86 -19.21
C GLU A 41 -11.16 -6.34 -19.23
N LEU A 42 -11.94 -5.77 -18.30
CA LEU A 42 -12.08 -4.32 -18.16
C LEU A 42 -10.74 -3.62 -17.94
N TYR A 43 -9.85 -4.19 -17.13
CA TYR A 43 -8.52 -3.61 -16.96
C TYR A 43 -7.76 -3.55 -18.29
N LEU A 44 -7.77 -4.64 -19.07
CA LEU A 44 -7.05 -4.71 -20.34
C LEU A 44 -7.56 -3.68 -21.36
N ASP A 45 -8.88 -3.48 -21.42
CA ASP A 45 -9.51 -2.50 -22.30
C ASP A 45 -9.16 -1.05 -21.91
N LEU A 46 -8.96 -0.80 -20.62
CA LEU A 46 -8.76 0.53 -20.05
C LEU A 46 -7.29 0.90 -19.85
N GLU A 47 -6.37 -0.07 -19.76
CA GLU A 47 -4.96 0.13 -19.36
C GLU A 47 -4.26 1.29 -20.07
N LYS A 48 -4.50 1.42 -21.38
CA LYS A 48 -3.85 2.42 -22.22
C LYS A 48 -4.39 3.84 -22.01
N SER A 49 -5.65 3.96 -21.59
CA SER A 49 -6.37 5.24 -21.49
C SER A 49 -6.30 5.88 -20.11
N TYR A 50 -5.79 5.15 -19.12
CA TYR A 50 -5.78 5.56 -17.71
C TYR A 50 -4.37 5.52 -17.09
N ASP A 51 -4.17 6.35 -16.08
CA ASP A 51 -2.90 6.49 -15.37
C ASP A 51 -2.80 5.52 -14.18
N GLY A 52 -3.93 5.15 -13.60
CA GLY A 52 -4.02 4.15 -12.53
C GLY A 52 -5.44 3.68 -12.25
N PHE A 53 -5.55 2.67 -11.39
CA PHE A 53 -6.77 1.91 -11.18
C PHE A 53 -7.12 1.79 -9.69
N LEU A 54 -8.35 2.16 -9.34
CA LEU A 54 -8.98 1.79 -8.07
C LEU A 54 -9.89 0.59 -8.29
N VAL A 55 -9.85 -0.39 -7.38
CA VAL A 55 -10.68 -1.60 -7.48
C VAL A 55 -11.44 -1.86 -6.19
N SER A 56 -12.73 -2.21 -6.29
CA SER A 56 -13.59 -2.45 -5.11
C SER A 56 -13.35 -3.80 -4.41
N GLY A 57 -12.12 -4.02 -3.95
CA GLY A 57 -11.79 -5.13 -3.05
C GLY A 57 -10.51 -5.88 -3.44
N PRO A 58 -9.94 -6.66 -2.51
CA PRO A 58 -8.73 -7.42 -2.76
C PRO A 58 -8.95 -8.58 -3.75
N VAL A 59 -10.14 -9.19 -3.76
CA VAL A 59 -10.47 -10.32 -4.65
C VAL A 59 -10.54 -9.90 -6.13
N PRO A 60 -11.32 -8.88 -6.53
CA PRO A 60 -11.31 -8.42 -7.92
C PRO A 60 -9.94 -7.89 -8.35
N ARG A 61 -9.17 -7.27 -7.43
CA ARG A 61 -7.77 -6.91 -7.72
C ARG A 61 -6.90 -8.15 -7.98
N ALA A 62 -7.01 -9.18 -7.15
CA ALA A 62 -6.29 -10.44 -7.36
C ALA A 62 -6.66 -11.07 -8.72
N ALA A 63 -7.95 -11.05 -9.09
CA ALA A 63 -8.42 -11.52 -10.38
C ALA A 63 -7.77 -10.77 -11.55
N ILE A 64 -7.73 -9.43 -11.49
CA ILE A 64 -6.99 -8.60 -12.47
C ILE A 64 -5.52 -9.00 -12.53
N CYS A 65 -4.84 -9.11 -11.38
CA CYS A 65 -3.44 -9.50 -11.32
C CYS A 65 -3.16 -10.92 -11.86
N ARG A 66 -4.13 -11.84 -11.80
CA ARG A 66 -3.99 -13.19 -12.37
C ARG A 66 -4.28 -13.21 -13.87
N ARG A 67 -5.13 -12.31 -14.35
CA ARG A 67 -5.46 -12.19 -15.77
C ARG A 67 -4.40 -11.45 -16.57
N VAL A 68 -3.68 -10.50 -15.95
CA VAL A 68 -2.73 -9.60 -16.58
C VAL A 68 -1.29 -10.01 -16.20
N PRO A 69 -0.45 -10.48 -17.16
CA PRO A 69 0.89 -11.00 -16.86
C PRO A 69 1.85 -9.97 -16.25
N VAL A 70 1.74 -8.70 -16.66
CA VAL A 70 2.61 -7.60 -16.21
C VAL A 70 1.78 -6.35 -16.04
N LEU A 71 1.70 -5.83 -14.81
CA LEU A 71 0.98 -4.59 -14.52
C LEU A 71 1.84 -3.37 -14.86
N THR A 72 1.46 -2.63 -15.91
CA THR A 72 2.18 -1.42 -16.31
C THR A 72 1.62 -0.15 -15.66
N LYS A 73 0.45 -0.22 -15.02
CA LYS A 73 -0.18 0.90 -14.31
C LYS A 73 -0.39 0.57 -12.81
N PRO A 74 -0.23 1.54 -11.90
CA PRO A 74 -0.57 1.36 -10.48
C PRO A 74 -2.03 0.89 -10.29
N ILE A 75 -2.22 -0.02 -9.33
CA ILE A 75 -3.53 -0.62 -9.04
C ILE A 75 -3.69 -0.82 -7.53
N VAL A 76 -4.59 -0.05 -6.95
CA VAL A 76 -4.91 -0.07 -5.52
C VAL A 76 -6.34 -0.56 -5.34
N SER A 77 -6.56 -1.45 -4.37
CA SER A 77 -7.90 -1.87 -3.99
C SER A 77 -8.34 -1.20 -2.70
N PHE A 78 -9.57 -0.68 -2.65
CA PHE A 78 -10.22 -0.30 -1.41
C PHE A 78 -11.07 -1.48 -0.90
N GLY A 79 -11.12 -1.66 0.42
CA GLY A 79 -11.85 -2.75 1.04
C GLY A 79 -12.21 -2.43 2.48
N SER A 80 -12.47 -3.45 3.27
CA SER A 80 -12.88 -3.29 4.67
C SER A 80 -11.73 -3.66 5.61
N ASN A 81 -11.69 -3.09 6.81
CA ASN A 81 -10.80 -3.51 7.89
C ASN A 81 -11.61 -4.03 9.08
N ALA A 82 -10.96 -4.38 10.19
CA ALA A 82 -11.65 -4.86 11.38
C ALA A 82 -12.73 -3.87 11.90
N LEU A 83 -12.49 -2.55 11.80
CA LEU A 83 -13.44 -1.53 12.24
C LEU A 83 -14.76 -1.59 11.45
N CYS A 84 -14.69 -1.82 10.15
CA CYS A 84 -15.89 -1.97 9.30
C CYS A 84 -16.79 -3.11 9.79
N TYR A 85 -16.18 -4.23 10.18
CA TYR A 85 -16.91 -5.38 10.72
C TYR A 85 -17.46 -5.12 12.11
N TYR A 86 -16.69 -4.51 13.01
CA TYR A 86 -17.20 -4.18 14.34
C TYR A 86 -18.43 -3.28 14.25
N GLU A 87 -18.40 -2.26 13.40
CA GLU A 87 -19.56 -1.41 13.17
C GLU A 87 -20.73 -2.21 12.59
N THR A 88 -20.47 -3.12 11.63
CA THR A 88 -21.51 -4.00 11.09
C THR A 88 -22.11 -4.89 12.17
N PHE A 89 -21.30 -5.43 13.09
CA PHE A 89 -21.80 -6.25 14.20
C PHE A 89 -22.71 -5.45 15.11
N PHE A 90 -22.38 -4.19 15.42
CA PHE A 90 -23.28 -3.31 16.19
C PHE A 90 -24.57 -2.98 15.43
N GLN A 91 -24.49 -2.77 14.12
CA GLN A 91 -25.68 -2.55 13.29
C GLN A 91 -26.61 -3.77 13.26
N VAL A 92 -26.04 -4.97 13.14
CA VAL A 92 -26.79 -6.22 13.21
C VAL A 92 -27.41 -6.36 14.60
N GLN A 93 -26.63 -6.18 15.67
CA GLN A 93 -27.11 -6.26 17.04
C GLN A 93 -28.27 -5.29 17.32
N PHE A 94 -28.22 -4.09 16.74
CA PHE A 94 -29.29 -3.09 16.89
C PHE A 94 -30.57 -3.48 16.16
N LYS A 95 -30.47 -4.15 15.00
CA LYS A 95 -31.62 -4.52 14.16
C LYS A 95 -32.21 -5.89 14.48
N GLU A 96 -31.40 -6.82 14.99
CA GLU A 96 -31.81 -8.17 15.33
C GLU A 96 -32.20 -8.27 16.82
N GLN A 97 -33.41 -8.74 17.11
CA GLN A 97 -33.93 -8.82 18.48
C GLN A 97 -33.22 -9.87 19.37
N ASP A 98 -32.58 -10.88 18.77
CA ASP A 98 -31.95 -12.01 19.47
C ASP A 98 -30.57 -12.31 18.88
N PHE A 99 -29.68 -11.31 18.95
CA PHE A 99 -28.38 -11.30 18.31
C PHE A 99 -27.40 -12.32 18.93
N TYR A 100 -26.95 -13.27 18.10
CA TYR A 100 -25.86 -14.19 18.39
C TYR A 100 -25.01 -14.39 17.14
N LEU A 101 -23.68 -14.35 17.28
CA LEU A 101 -22.75 -14.57 16.17
C LEU A 101 -22.95 -15.95 15.52
N GLU A 102 -23.33 -16.96 16.31
CA GLU A 102 -23.59 -18.32 15.83
C GLU A 102 -24.80 -18.40 14.88
N ARG A 103 -25.70 -17.41 14.93
CA ARG A 103 -26.86 -17.32 14.04
C ARG A 103 -26.57 -16.54 12.77
N GLY A 104 -25.39 -15.92 12.66
CA GLY A 104 -24.93 -15.23 11.48
C GLY A 104 -24.07 -16.10 10.58
N TYR A 105 -24.20 -15.94 9.26
CA TYR A 105 -23.19 -16.45 8.33
C TYR A 105 -22.20 -15.34 7.95
N PHE A 106 -20.91 -15.58 8.20
CA PHE A 106 -19.81 -14.66 7.90
C PHE A 106 -18.88 -15.30 6.86
N ASP A 107 -19.04 -14.92 5.60
CA ASP A 107 -18.31 -15.56 4.49
C ASP A 107 -16.80 -15.30 4.48
N LEU A 108 -16.32 -14.35 5.28
CA LEU A 108 -14.88 -14.11 5.48
C LEU A 108 -14.16 -15.38 5.98
N LEU A 109 -14.85 -16.25 6.71
CA LEU A 109 -14.30 -17.48 7.26
C LEU A 109 -14.08 -18.56 6.19
N GLU A 110 -14.70 -18.45 5.00
CA GLU A 110 -14.51 -19.41 3.90
C GLU A 110 -13.11 -19.37 3.30
N TRP A 111 -12.35 -18.31 3.59
CA TRP A 111 -10.99 -18.09 3.10
C TRP A 111 -9.91 -18.72 3.98
N LEU A 112 -10.32 -19.44 5.03
CA LEU A 112 -9.43 -20.13 5.96
C LEU A 112 -9.47 -21.65 5.74
N PRO A 113 -8.33 -22.34 5.92
CA PRO A 113 -8.28 -23.80 5.85
C PRO A 113 -8.98 -24.47 7.04
N GLU A 114 -9.01 -23.80 8.20
CA GLU A 114 -9.59 -24.32 9.44
C GLU A 114 -10.88 -23.56 9.79
N THR A 115 -11.91 -24.30 10.18
CA THR A 115 -13.18 -23.74 10.65
C THR A 115 -13.09 -23.41 12.13
N VAL A 116 -12.61 -22.21 12.44
CA VAL A 116 -12.65 -21.65 13.79
C VAL A 116 -13.84 -20.68 13.90
N PRO A 117 -14.72 -20.80 14.91
CA PRO A 117 -15.83 -19.88 15.11
C PRO A 117 -15.38 -18.42 15.25
N LEU A 118 -16.18 -17.49 14.74
CA LEU A 118 -15.84 -16.06 14.75
C LEU A 118 -15.61 -15.52 16.17
N HIS A 119 -16.42 -15.94 17.16
CA HIS A 119 -16.30 -15.46 18.53
C HIS A 119 -14.91 -15.74 19.13
N GLN A 120 -14.25 -16.86 18.78
CA GLN A 120 -12.93 -17.19 19.31
C GLN A 120 -11.85 -16.21 18.84
N TYR A 121 -11.94 -15.70 17.61
CA TYR A 121 -11.02 -14.67 17.13
C TYR A 121 -11.25 -13.34 17.85
N LEU A 122 -12.51 -13.03 18.18
CA LEU A 122 -12.88 -11.81 18.90
C LEU A 122 -12.38 -11.87 20.35
N GLU A 123 -12.64 -12.96 21.06
CA GLU A 123 -12.20 -13.20 22.44
C GLU A 123 -10.68 -13.11 22.60
N ARG A 124 -9.93 -13.64 21.62
CA ARG A 124 -8.46 -13.61 21.63
C ARG A 124 -7.86 -12.28 21.15
N GLY A 125 -8.68 -11.32 20.71
CA GLY A 125 -8.21 -10.07 20.10
C GLY A 125 -7.47 -10.27 18.77
N GLN A 126 -7.72 -11.39 18.09
CA GLN A 126 -7.02 -11.82 16.86
C GLN A 126 -7.78 -11.48 15.57
N PHE A 127 -8.94 -10.83 15.67
CA PHE A 127 -9.79 -10.56 14.51
C PHE A 127 -9.11 -9.69 13.43
N ASN A 128 -8.27 -8.73 13.80
CA ASN A 128 -7.50 -7.96 12.81
C ASN A 128 -6.49 -8.85 12.05
N GLN A 129 -5.86 -9.81 12.73
CA GLN A 129 -4.95 -10.77 12.10
C GLN A 129 -5.70 -11.73 11.17
N LEU A 130 -6.94 -12.10 11.54
CA LEU A 130 -7.82 -12.88 10.69
C LEU A 130 -8.09 -12.17 9.35
N ILE A 131 -8.48 -10.89 9.38
CA ILE A 131 -8.72 -10.11 8.15
C ILE A 131 -7.48 -10.08 7.25
N TYR A 132 -6.29 -9.87 7.85
CA TYR A 132 -5.03 -9.88 7.12
C TYR A 132 -4.74 -11.25 6.46
N LYS A 133 -4.94 -12.35 7.19
CA LYS A 133 -4.78 -13.72 6.65
C LYS A 133 -5.73 -13.99 5.49
N VAL A 134 -6.99 -13.56 5.61
CA VAL A 134 -7.97 -13.67 4.52
C VAL A 134 -7.44 -12.97 3.26
N TYR A 135 -6.88 -11.76 3.38
CA TYR A 135 -6.34 -11.01 2.23
C TYR A 135 -5.11 -11.67 1.63
N GLN A 136 -4.19 -12.16 2.46
CA GLN A 136 -3.04 -12.92 1.98
C GLN A 136 -3.47 -14.17 1.21
N ASN A 137 -4.42 -14.93 1.77
CA ASN A 137 -4.91 -16.16 1.15
C ASN A 137 -5.58 -15.88 -0.19
N THR A 138 -6.36 -14.79 -0.33
CA THR A 138 -6.99 -14.46 -1.63
C THR A 138 -5.98 -14.31 -2.76
N SER A 139 -4.74 -13.89 -2.45
CA SER A 139 -3.69 -13.69 -3.45
C SER A 139 -3.07 -14.99 -3.95
N THR A 140 -3.31 -16.14 -3.31
CA THR A 140 -2.74 -17.43 -3.71
C THR A 140 -3.59 -18.17 -4.75
N TYR A 141 -4.86 -17.80 -4.90
CA TYR A 141 -5.85 -18.48 -5.74
C TYR A 141 -5.67 -18.16 -7.23
N SER A 142 -5.97 -19.12 -8.11
CA SER A 142 -6.11 -18.88 -9.55
C SER A 142 -7.38 -18.08 -9.87
N LEU A 143 -7.48 -17.53 -11.07
CA LEU A 143 -8.68 -16.80 -11.50
C LEU A 143 -9.92 -17.70 -11.44
N GLU A 144 -9.81 -18.95 -11.92
CA GLU A 144 -10.89 -19.93 -11.88
C GLU A 144 -11.34 -20.19 -10.44
N GLN A 145 -10.39 -20.40 -9.52
CA GLN A 145 -10.71 -20.64 -8.11
C GLN A 145 -11.39 -19.43 -7.45
N LEU A 146 -11.01 -18.21 -7.82
CA LEU A 146 -11.68 -16.99 -7.33
C LEU A 146 -13.13 -16.92 -7.83
N CYS A 147 -13.37 -17.20 -9.11
CA CYS A 147 -14.71 -17.23 -9.69
C CYS A 147 -15.57 -18.38 -9.12
N GLU A 148 -14.98 -19.54 -8.85
CA GLU A 148 -15.67 -20.65 -8.17
C GLU A 148 -16.03 -20.30 -6.73
N MET A 149 -15.12 -19.63 -6.00
CA MET A 149 -15.35 -19.19 -4.63
C MET A 149 -16.51 -18.20 -4.55
N GLU A 150 -16.60 -17.25 -5.48
CA GLU A 150 -17.74 -16.32 -5.61
C GLU A 150 -19.08 -17.06 -5.69
N LYS A 151 -19.18 -18.03 -6.62
CA LYS A 151 -20.38 -18.84 -6.82
C LYS A 151 -20.70 -19.68 -5.58
N LYS A 152 -19.67 -20.32 -4.98
CA LYS A 152 -19.81 -21.15 -3.78
C LYS A 152 -20.32 -20.34 -2.59
N ILE A 153 -19.75 -19.16 -2.34
CA ILE A 153 -20.15 -18.26 -1.25
C ILE A 153 -21.60 -17.83 -1.45
N LYS A 154 -21.96 -17.35 -2.65
CA LYS A 154 -23.34 -16.97 -2.99
C LYS A 154 -24.35 -18.07 -2.69
N LEU A 155 -24.11 -19.27 -3.24
CA LEU A 155 -25.03 -20.39 -3.06
C LEU A 155 -25.12 -20.83 -1.59
N LYS A 156 -24.03 -20.71 -0.83
CA LYS A 156 -24.03 -21.04 0.59
C LYS A 156 -24.86 -20.06 1.43
N HIS A 157 -24.78 -18.75 1.15
CA HIS A 157 -25.66 -17.75 1.78
C HIS A 157 -27.14 -18.11 1.59
N ILE A 158 -27.55 -18.30 0.33
CA ILE A 158 -28.95 -18.61 -0.02
C ILE A 158 -29.40 -19.94 0.59
N ARG A 159 -28.56 -20.98 0.51
CA ARG A 159 -28.89 -22.30 1.07
C ARG A 159 -29.09 -22.23 2.58
N LEU A 160 -28.16 -21.63 3.32
CA LEU A 160 -28.24 -21.55 4.78
C LEU A 160 -29.47 -20.76 5.24
N TRP A 161 -29.83 -19.70 4.50
CA TRP A 161 -31.05 -18.94 4.73
C TRP A 161 -32.32 -19.77 4.51
N ASN A 162 -32.44 -20.41 3.34
CA ASN A 162 -33.60 -21.23 2.99
C ASN A 162 -33.78 -22.43 3.95
N GLU A 163 -32.68 -23.00 4.43
CA GLU A 163 -32.67 -24.07 5.42
C GLU A 163 -32.91 -23.57 6.86
N LYS A 164 -33.11 -22.27 7.07
CA LYS A 164 -33.29 -21.62 8.39
C LYS A 164 -32.14 -21.89 9.38
N LYS A 165 -30.94 -22.10 8.85
CA LYS A 165 -29.73 -22.34 9.66
C LYS A 165 -29.09 -21.04 10.15
N ILE A 166 -29.47 -19.92 9.54
CA ILE A 166 -28.99 -18.58 9.90
C ILE A 166 -30.15 -17.60 9.98
N GLN A 167 -29.99 -16.58 10.81
CA GLN A 167 -30.92 -15.46 10.98
C GLN A 167 -30.51 -14.24 10.13
N TYR A 168 -29.21 -14.14 9.82
CA TYR A 168 -28.70 -13.07 8.97
C TYR A 168 -27.41 -13.51 8.28
N SER A 169 -27.13 -12.84 7.16
CA SER A 169 -25.94 -13.00 6.35
C SER A 169 -25.09 -11.74 6.46
N VAL A 170 -23.77 -11.89 6.61
CA VAL A 170 -22.81 -10.79 6.58
C VAL A 170 -21.79 -11.07 5.48
N THR A 171 -21.65 -10.12 4.55
CA THR A 171 -20.78 -10.28 3.39
C THR A 171 -20.05 -8.99 3.00
N ARG A 172 -18.93 -9.15 2.31
CA ARG A 172 -18.19 -8.09 1.60
C ARG A 172 -18.23 -8.23 0.08
N PHE A 173 -18.91 -9.25 -0.44
CA PHE A 173 -19.02 -9.50 -1.88
C PHE A 173 -20.14 -8.66 -2.45
N SER A 174 -19.81 -7.45 -2.91
CA SER A 174 -20.81 -6.52 -3.45
C SER A 174 -21.46 -7.01 -4.74
N ASN A 175 -20.78 -7.90 -5.47
CA ASN A 175 -21.24 -8.56 -6.69
C ASN A 175 -22.38 -9.56 -6.44
N ILE A 176 -22.47 -10.15 -5.25
CA ILE A 176 -23.53 -11.13 -4.94
C ILE A 176 -24.72 -10.51 -4.22
N ILE A 177 -24.64 -9.25 -3.77
CA ILE A 177 -25.68 -8.63 -2.93
C ILE A 177 -27.05 -8.67 -3.60
N GLN A 178 -27.14 -8.31 -4.89
CA GLN A 178 -28.43 -8.32 -5.57
C GLN A 178 -29.04 -9.72 -5.59
N ASP A 179 -28.25 -10.76 -5.89
CA ASP A 179 -28.72 -12.15 -5.86
C ASP A 179 -29.20 -12.58 -4.46
N LEU A 180 -28.54 -12.10 -3.39
CA LEU A 180 -28.96 -12.39 -2.02
C LEU A 180 -30.27 -11.69 -1.65
N LEU A 181 -30.43 -10.42 -2.05
CA LEU A 181 -31.65 -9.65 -1.83
C LEU A 181 -32.83 -10.22 -2.63
N ASP A 182 -32.61 -10.61 -3.88
CA ASP A 182 -33.63 -11.22 -4.74
C ASP A 182 -34.08 -12.59 -4.19
N ALA A 183 -33.17 -13.33 -3.56
CA ALA A 183 -33.47 -14.57 -2.84
C ALA A 183 -34.11 -14.33 -1.45
N GLY A 184 -34.32 -13.08 -1.05
CA GLY A 184 -34.94 -12.71 0.23
C GLY A 184 -34.06 -12.95 1.45
N VAL A 185 -32.74 -13.09 1.27
CA VAL A 185 -31.79 -13.29 2.37
C VAL A 185 -31.66 -12.00 3.18
N ASN A 186 -31.80 -12.09 4.51
CA ASN A 186 -31.53 -10.97 5.41
C ASN A 186 -30.02 -10.67 5.45
N THR A 187 -29.55 -9.76 4.60
CA THR A 187 -28.13 -9.52 4.35
C THR A 187 -27.66 -8.16 4.83
N TYR A 188 -26.51 -8.17 5.51
CA TYR A 188 -25.76 -7.01 5.96
C TYR A 188 -24.45 -6.92 5.18
N PHE A 189 -24.28 -5.83 4.43
CA PHE A 189 -23.05 -5.57 3.71
C PHE A 189 -22.05 -4.80 4.57
N VAL A 190 -20.80 -5.26 4.61
CA VAL A 190 -19.73 -4.60 5.37
C VAL A 190 -19.08 -3.50 4.50
N TYR A 191 -19.64 -2.30 4.55
CA TYR A 191 -19.18 -1.15 3.78
C TYR A 191 -17.74 -0.75 4.10
N PRO A 192 -16.90 -0.42 3.09
CA PRO A 192 -15.63 0.25 3.33
C PRO A 192 -15.90 1.64 3.89
N LYS A 193 -15.15 2.07 4.91
CA LYS A 193 -15.33 3.41 5.48
C LYS A 193 -14.71 4.48 4.59
N TYR A 194 -15.19 5.71 4.74
CA TYR A 194 -14.74 6.87 3.98
C TYR A 194 -13.25 7.10 4.12
N GLU A 195 -12.69 6.91 5.31
CA GLU A 195 -11.24 7.01 5.55
C GLU A 195 -10.46 5.99 4.70
N ILE A 196 -10.99 4.77 4.53
CA ILE A 196 -10.35 3.74 3.69
C ILE A 196 -10.41 4.13 2.21
N LEU A 197 -11.53 4.70 1.75
CA LEU A 197 -11.66 5.20 0.39
C LEU A 197 -10.66 6.34 0.13
N GLN A 198 -10.52 7.29 1.06
CA GLN A 198 -9.58 8.40 0.99
C GLN A 198 -8.12 7.92 1.01
N GLU A 199 -7.77 7.00 1.89
CA GLU A 199 -6.43 6.38 1.95
C GLU A 199 -6.10 5.68 0.64
N SER A 200 -7.06 4.96 0.06
CA SER A 200 -6.86 4.19 -1.18
C SER A 200 -6.61 5.10 -2.39
N VAL A 201 -7.39 6.18 -2.55
CA VAL A 201 -7.13 7.14 -3.63
C VAL A 201 -5.82 7.90 -3.40
N THR A 202 -5.52 8.30 -2.17
CA THR A 202 -4.25 8.97 -1.83
C THR A 202 -3.04 8.08 -2.15
N LEU A 203 -3.09 6.81 -1.78
CA LEU A 203 -2.04 5.84 -2.08
C LEU A 203 -1.87 5.67 -3.59
N LEU A 204 -2.96 5.58 -4.35
CA LEU A 204 -2.89 5.45 -5.80
C LEU A 204 -2.22 6.67 -6.45
N LEU A 205 -2.62 7.88 -6.06
CA LEU A 205 -2.03 9.12 -6.57
C LEU A 205 -0.52 9.17 -6.29
N GLN A 206 -0.09 8.73 -5.10
CA GLN A 206 1.32 8.63 -4.73
C GLN A 206 2.06 7.58 -5.61
N GLU A 207 1.47 6.41 -5.84
CA GLU A 207 2.08 5.38 -6.70
C GLU A 207 2.23 5.85 -8.15
N ILE A 208 1.24 6.58 -8.69
CA ILE A 208 1.32 7.17 -10.04
C ILE A 208 2.46 8.19 -10.09
N HIS A 209 2.50 9.12 -9.13
CA HIS A 209 3.54 10.15 -9.07
C HIS A 209 4.95 9.56 -8.97
N LEU A 210 5.15 8.57 -8.10
CA LEU A 210 6.42 7.86 -7.97
C LEU A 210 6.83 7.18 -9.28
N LYS A 211 5.89 6.54 -9.98
CA LYS A 211 6.17 5.89 -11.27
C LYS A 211 6.58 6.90 -12.33
N THR A 212 5.90 8.04 -12.42
CA THR A 212 6.26 9.14 -13.33
C THR A 212 7.66 9.68 -13.03
N ILE A 213 8.01 9.91 -11.76
CA ILE A 213 9.35 10.37 -11.37
C ILE A 213 10.43 9.37 -11.82
N VAL A 214 10.22 8.08 -11.55
CA VAL A 214 11.19 7.02 -11.92
C VAL A 214 11.35 6.95 -13.45
N GLN A 215 10.25 7.04 -14.20
CA GLN A 215 10.30 7.06 -15.66
C GLN A 215 11.08 8.27 -16.20
N ASN A 216 10.83 9.46 -15.65
CA ASN A 216 11.53 10.68 -16.03
C ASN A 216 13.04 10.59 -15.71
N GLN A 217 13.42 10.07 -14.54
CA GLN A 217 14.82 9.87 -14.17
C GLN A 217 15.53 8.88 -15.12
N ASN A 218 14.85 7.79 -15.49
CA ASN A 218 15.39 6.82 -16.43
C ASN A 218 15.58 7.42 -17.83
N ALA A 219 14.62 8.22 -18.29
CA ALA A 219 14.71 8.93 -19.57
C ALA A 219 15.89 9.93 -19.59
N ILE A 220 16.06 10.73 -18.53
CA ILE A 220 17.19 11.66 -18.38
C ILE A 220 18.52 10.89 -18.38
N THR A 221 18.59 9.77 -17.65
CA THR A 221 19.81 8.94 -17.59
C THR A 221 20.17 8.36 -18.96
N ALA A 222 19.18 7.85 -19.70
CA ALA A 222 19.38 7.32 -21.05
C ALA A 222 19.84 8.40 -22.03
N LEU A 223 19.27 9.61 -21.97
CA LEU A 223 19.72 10.75 -22.75
C LEU A 223 21.18 11.12 -22.41
N ASN A 224 21.52 11.24 -21.12
CA ASN A 224 22.88 11.57 -20.69
C ASN A 224 23.92 10.53 -21.15
N GLN A 225 23.57 9.24 -21.20
CA GLN A 225 24.45 8.19 -21.75
C GLN A 225 24.68 8.38 -23.24
N GLN A 226 23.63 8.66 -24.02
CA GLN A 226 23.75 8.95 -25.46
C GLN A 226 24.60 10.18 -25.75
N PHE A 227 24.53 11.22 -24.92
CA PHE A 227 25.40 12.40 -25.05
C PHE A 227 26.85 12.13 -24.64
N SER A 228 27.09 11.23 -23.68
CA SER A 228 28.44 10.87 -23.25
C SER A 228 29.18 10.01 -24.29
N ASP A 229 28.47 9.13 -25.00
CA ASP A 229 29.05 8.30 -26.06
C ASP A 229 29.34 9.09 -27.37
N GLY A 230 28.75 10.29 -27.53
CA GLY A 230 29.00 11.19 -28.66
C GLY A 230 30.11 12.23 -28.45
N ALA A 231 30.64 12.39 -27.24
CA ALA A 231 31.57 13.46 -26.89
C ALA A 231 32.98 12.92 -26.56
N SER A 232 33.72 12.47 -27.58
CA SER A 232 35.18 12.37 -27.50
C SER A 232 35.81 13.63 -28.08
N VAL A 233 36.00 14.70 -27.29
CA VAL A 233 37.00 15.76 -27.54
C VAL A 233 37.34 16.51 -26.24
N MET A 234 38.62 16.40 -25.87
CA MET A 234 39.51 17.34 -25.13
C MET A 234 39.10 17.93 -23.76
N ALA A 235 39.85 17.53 -22.74
CA ALA A 235 39.97 18.23 -21.47
C ALA A 235 41.08 19.31 -21.51
N PRO A 236 40.86 20.52 -20.97
CA PRO A 236 41.93 21.42 -20.56
C PRO A 236 42.18 21.39 -19.04
N GLN A 237 43.43 21.69 -18.68
CA GLN A 237 44.04 21.57 -17.36
C GLN A 237 43.65 22.65 -16.34
N LEU A 238 43.85 22.29 -15.07
CA LEU A 238 43.68 23.07 -13.85
C LEU A 238 44.43 24.42 -13.82
N SER A 239 43.83 25.40 -13.13
CA SER A 239 44.55 26.44 -12.40
C SER A 239 44.13 26.44 -10.92
N LYS A 240 45.14 26.55 -10.04
CA LYS A 240 45.05 26.59 -8.57
C LYS A 240 44.76 28.01 -8.08
N ASP A 241 44.02 28.14 -6.99
CA ASP A 241 44.32 29.10 -5.91
C ASP A 241 43.84 28.56 -4.54
N PRO A 242 44.47 28.97 -3.43
CA PRO A 242 44.32 28.34 -2.11
C PRO A 242 43.59 29.23 -1.10
N ASP A 243 42.47 28.77 -0.54
CA ASP A 243 42.12 29.13 0.84
C ASP A 243 41.05 28.21 1.47
N ALA A 244 41.30 27.86 2.73
CA ALA A 244 40.41 27.35 3.77
C ALA A 244 39.11 26.58 3.39
N SER A 245 39.25 25.33 2.92
CA SER A 245 38.37 24.20 3.31
C SER A 245 38.95 22.93 2.68
N ALA A 246 39.04 21.84 3.44
CA ALA A 246 39.34 20.55 2.81
C ALA A 246 38.21 20.28 1.78
N PRO A 247 38.51 20.12 0.47
CA PRO A 247 37.47 19.96 -0.53
C PRO A 247 36.59 18.76 -0.16
N LEU A 248 35.27 18.87 -0.33
CA LEU A 248 34.30 17.78 -0.07
C LEU A 248 34.81 16.41 -0.54
N THR A 249 35.55 16.40 -1.65
CA THR A 249 36.27 15.27 -2.24
C THR A 249 37.21 14.51 -1.30
N SER A 250 37.88 15.13 -0.32
CA SER A 250 38.75 14.44 0.65
C SER A 250 37.95 13.79 1.78
N ARG A 251 36.95 14.49 2.33
CA ARG A 251 36.03 13.96 3.36
C ARG A 251 35.16 12.82 2.81
N SER A 252 34.68 12.95 1.58
CA SER A 252 33.91 11.90 0.89
C SER A 252 34.73 10.62 0.69
N ARG A 253 36.05 10.73 0.45
CA ARG A 253 36.94 9.54 0.37
C ARG A 253 37.14 8.86 1.72
N GLN A 254 37.34 9.64 2.79
CA GLN A 254 37.52 9.08 4.14
C GLN A 254 36.26 8.39 4.66
N LEU A 255 35.09 9.01 4.44
CA LEU A 255 33.81 8.41 4.78
C LEU A 255 33.53 7.16 3.92
N SER A 256 33.88 7.18 2.64
CA SER A 256 33.80 6.02 1.76
C SER A 256 34.63 4.84 2.27
N GLN A 257 35.87 5.09 2.71
CA GLN A 257 36.76 4.06 3.26
C GLN A 257 36.27 3.52 4.61
N LYS A 258 35.85 4.39 5.54
CA LYS A 258 35.38 3.98 6.88
C LYS A 258 34.02 3.26 6.85
N ALA A 259 33.10 3.68 5.98
CA ALA A 259 31.74 3.14 5.92
C ALA A 259 31.52 2.07 4.84
N GLY A 260 32.48 1.85 3.94
CA GLY A 260 32.38 0.90 2.82
C GLY A 260 31.29 1.27 1.81
N ILE A 261 31.15 2.56 1.51
CA ILE A 261 30.21 3.13 0.51
C ILE A 261 30.99 3.77 -0.62
N SER A 262 30.39 4.00 -1.80
CA SER A 262 31.11 4.67 -2.88
C SER A 262 31.42 6.14 -2.55
N VAL A 263 32.49 6.69 -3.11
CA VAL A 263 32.86 8.11 -2.92
C VAL A 263 31.74 9.04 -3.40
N SER A 264 31.07 8.72 -4.51
CA SER A 264 29.91 9.46 -5.02
C SER A 264 28.70 9.42 -4.08
N TYR A 265 28.49 8.30 -3.38
CA TYR A 265 27.42 8.16 -2.40
C TYR A 265 27.76 8.85 -1.09
N ALA A 266 29.03 8.83 -0.67
CA ALA A 266 29.52 9.60 0.46
C ALA A 266 29.35 11.11 0.24
N ASP A 267 29.57 11.58 -0.99
CA ASP A 267 29.39 12.99 -1.35
C ASP A 267 27.92 13.41 -1.23
N ARG A 268 27.01 12.64 -1.84
CA ARG A 268 25.56 12.85 -1.69
C ARG A 268 25.10 12.82 -0.24
N LEU A 269 25.68 11.93 0.58
CA LEU A 269 25.38 11.83 2.00
C LEU A 269 25.82 13.08 2.77
N LEU A 270 27.05 13.57 2.54
CA LEU A 270 27.55 14.78 3.19
C LEU A 270 26.79 16.04 2.76
N THR A 271 26.41 16.14 1.48
CA THR A 271 25.56 17.24 0.99
C THR A 271 24.19 17.21 1.65
N ALA A 272 23.55 16.04 1.74
CA ALA A 272 22.25 15.89 2.38
C ALA A 272 22.32 16.24 3.88
N LEU A 273 23.36 15.79 4.58
CA LEU A 273 23.56 16.10 6.01
C LEU A 273 23.86 17.57 6.27
N SER A 274 24.64 18.21 5.40
CA SER A 274 24.96 19.64 5.52
C SER A 274 23.75 20.53 5.24
N ALA A 275 22.76 20.03 4.49
CA ALA A 275 21.50 20.71 4.21
C ALA A 275 20.44 20.46 5.31
N MET A 276 20.68 19.57 6.26
CA MET A 276 19.77 19.26 7.36
C MET A 276 20.13 20.09 8.59
N ASP A 277 19.25 21.01 8.97
CA ASP A 277 19.42 21.91 10.14
C ASP A 277 19.03 21.23 11.47
N ARG A 278 19.52 20.00 11.72
CA ARG A 278 19.12 19.21 12.91
C ARG A 278 20.31 18.52 13.56
N ASP A 279 20.51 18.80 14.84
CA ASP A 279 21.44 18.09 15.74
C ASP A 279 21.12 16.59 15.91
N CYS A 280 19.93 16.18 15.50
CA CYS A 280 19.41 14.81 15.63
C CYS A 280 18.86 14.30 14.29
N ILE A 281 19.39 13.18 13.84
CA ILE A 281 19.05 12.55 12.57
C ILE A 281 18.24 11.28 12.85
N THR A 282 17.04 11.22 12.28
CA THR A 282 16.21 10.02 12.29
C THR A 282 16.29 9.29 10.96
N SER A 283 15.90 8.02 10.96
CA SER A 283 15.83 7.22 9.74
C SER A 283 14.86 7.81 8.71
N GLN A 284 13.75 8.39 9.17
CA GLN A 284 12.77 9.04 8.32
C GLN A 284 13.30 10.34 7.70
N ALA A 285 14.00 11.16 8.49
CA ALA A 285 14.56 12.42 8.02
C ALA A 285 15.67 12.19 6.98
N LEU A 286 16.56 11.21 7.24
CA LEU A 286 17.62 10.85 6.30
C LEU A 286 17.07 10.21 5.03
N ALA A 287 16.02 9.39 5.15
CA ALA A 287 15.32 8.80 4.00
C ALA A 287 14.75 9.88 3.06
N ALA A 288 14.13 10.92 3.64
CA ALA A 288 13.62 12.05 2.89
C ALA A 288 14.74 12.83 2.18
N ALA A 289 15.83 13.14 2.89
CA ALA A 289 16.95 13.92 2.35
C ALA A 289 17.74 13.20 1.23
N LEU A 290 17.83 11.86 1.31
CA LEU A 290 18.53 11.05 0.31
C LEU A 290 17.62 10.49 -0.79
N HIS A 291 16.31 10.71 -0.69
CA HIS A 291 15.28 10.09 -1.53
C HIS A 291 15.40 8.55 -1.58
N ILE A 292 15.57 7.93 -0.41
CA ILE A 292 15.63 6.47 -0.24
C ILE A 292 14.51 6.00 0.70
N THR A 293 14.26 4.70 0.76
CA THR A 293 13.26 4.18 1.70
C THR A 293 13.74 4.28 3.15
N PRO A 294 12.83 4.40 4.15
CA PRO A 294 13.18 4.38 5.57
C PRO A 294 13.95 3.12 5.98
N ARG A 295 13.70 1.98 5.32
CA ARG A 295 14.44 0.73 5.54
C ARG A 295 15.88 0.82 5.05
N SER A 296 16.11 1.42 3.89
CA SER A 296 17.45 1.67 3.35
C SER A 296 18.21 2.68 4.20
N ALA A 297 17.54 3.74 4.67
CA ALA A 297 18.11 4.72 5.59
C ALA A 297 18.48 4.08 6.94
N ASN A 298 17.61 3.22 7.50
CA ASN A 298 17.92 2.47 8.72
C ASN A 298 19.13 1.55 8.56
N ARG A 299 19.25 0.84 7.44
CA ARG A 299 20.42 -0.01 7.14
C ARG A 299 21.70 0.82 7.00
N LEU A 300 21.59 2.00 6.39
CA LEU A 300 22.71 2.93 6.22
C LEU A 300 23.16 3.50 7.57
N LEU A 301 22.24 3.99 8.39
CA LEU A 301 22.54 4.51 9.74
C LEU A 301 23.14 3.44 10.64
N GLY A 302 22.64 2.21 10.59
CA GLY A 302 23.23 1.09 11.33
C GLY A 302 24.69 0.80 10.92
N ARG A 303 25.01 0.92 9.62
CA ARG A 303 26.39 0.80 9.13
C ARG A 303 27.27 1.98 9.51
N LEU A 304 26.72 3.19 9.42
CA LEU A 304 27.43 4.42 9.75
C LEU A 304 27.72 4.53 11.25
N SER A 305 26.83 4.01 12.10
CA SER A 305 27.03 4.03 13.54
C SER A 305 28.23 3.17 13.99
N ALA A 306 28.48 2.07 13.27
CA ALA A 306 29.68 1.24 13.49
C ALA A 306 31.01 1.96 13.19
N THR A 307 30.98 3.12 12.53
CA THR A 307 32.19 3.91 12.21
C THR A 307 32.58 4.91 13.30
N GLY A 308 31.73 5.11 14.32
CA GLY A 308 31.91 6.12 15.36
C GLY A 308 31.58 7.56 14.93
N ILE A 309 31.28 7.80 13.66
CA ILE A 309 30.91 9.12 13.10
C ILE A 309 29.43 9.47 13.40
N PHE A 310 28.61 8.44 13.63
CA PHE A 310 27.20 8.56 13.99
C PHE A 310 26.93 7.86 15.31
N LEU A 311 26.59 8.62 16.35
CA LEU A 311 26.32 8.07 17.67
C LEU A 311 24.81 7.86 17.85
N GLU A 312 24.40 6.64 18.20
CA GLU A 312 23.01 6.36 18.55
C GLU A 312 22.72 6.94 19.94
N LEU A 313 21.70 7.78 20.05
CA LEU A 313 21.27 8.37 21.32
C LEU A 313 20.23 7.45 21.99
N GLU A 314 20.49 7.04 23.23
CA GLU A 314 19.50 6.29 24.01
C GLU A 314 18.33 7.18 24.45
N ARG A 315 17.08 6.72 24.25
CA ARG A 315 15.87 7.35 24.79
C ARG A 315 15.25 6.50 25.88
N GLN A 316 14.66 7.17 26.88
CA GLN A 316 13.69 6.56 27.79
C GLN A 316 12.44 6.07 27.01
N PRO A 317 11.82 4.95 27.43
CA PRO A 317 10.72 4.32 26.70
C PRO A 317 9.48 5.21 26.61
N SER A 318 9.01 5.49 25.39
CA SER A 318 7.75 6.18 25.11
C SER A 318 6.57 5.22 25.00
N PHE A 319 5.44 5.53 25.66
CA PHE A 319 4.20 4.72 25.71
C PHE A 319 3.34 4.76 24.42
N THR A 320 3.94 4.81 23.24
CA THR A 320 3.21 4.76 21.95
C THR A 320 3.48 3.44 21.22
N ARG A 321 2.44 2.84 20.63
CA ARG A 321 2.53 1.56 19.90
C ARG A 321 3.49 1.65 18.70
N GLY A 322 4.54 0.85 18.72
CA GLY A 322 5.56 0.72 17.67
C GLY A 322 6.95 0.50 18.26
N ARG A 323 7.92 0.00 17.48
CA ARG A 323 9.33 0.01 17.90
C ARG A 323 9.78 1.48 17.92
N PRO A 324 10.36 1.99 19.02
CA PRO A 324 10.80 3.38 19.08
C PRO A 324 11.78 3.69 17.93
N GLU A 325 11.59 4.85 17.28
CA GLU A 325 12.48 5.30 16.20
C GLU A 325 13.85 5.66 16.79
N LYS A 326 14.91 5.09 16.20
CA LYS A 326 16.30 5.36 16.60
C LYS A 326 16.72 6.76 16.14
N ILE A 327 17.45 7.45 16.99
CA ILE A 327 17.96 8.80 16.74
C ILE A 327 19.48 8.75 16.77
N TYR A 328 20.11 9.41 15.80
CA TYR A 328 21.54 9.46 15.63
C TYR A 328 22.04 10.90 15.68
N GLN A 329 23.22 11.12 16.25
CA GLN A 329 23.94 12.39 16.20
C GLN A 329 25.12 12.25 15.23
N PHE A 330 25.26 13.21 14.30
CA PHE A 330 26.35 13.23 13.32
C PHE A 330 27.47 14.15 13.81
N HIS A 331 28.70 13.62 13.82
CA HIS A 331 29.90 14.30 14.28
C HIS A 331 30.87 14.51 13.11
N PRO A 332 30.68 15.58 12.30
CA PRO A 332 31.50 15.84 11.11
C PRO A 332 33.00 16.01 11.40
N GLU A 333 33.36 16.39 12.62
CA GLU A 333 34.72 16.53 13.13
C GLU A 333 35.49 15.19 13.25
N LEU A 334 34.77 14.07 13.30
CA LEU A 334 35.37 12.72 13.36
C LEU A 334 35.69 12.15 11.97
N ILE A 335 35.37 12.91 10.90
CA ILE A 335 35.80 12.64 9.52
C ILE A 335 37.22 13.22 9.35
N SER A 336 38.18 12.49 9.91
CA SER A 336 39.62 12.77 9.84
C SER A 336 40.35 12.04 8.75
#